data_AF-A0A2W2BWW2-F1
#
_entry.id   AF-A0A2W2BWW2-F1
#
_cell.length_a   1.000
_cell.length_b   1.000
_cell.length_c   1.000
_cell.angle_alpha   90.00
_cell.angle_beta   90.00
_cell.angle_gamma   90.00
#
_symmetry.space_group_name_H-M   'P 1'
#
loop_
_entity.id
_entity.type
_entity.pdbx_description
1 polymer ?
#
loop_
_entity_poly.entity_id
_entity_poly.type
_entity_poly.pdbx_seq_one_letter_code
_entity_poly.pdbx_strand_id
1 'polypeptide(L)'
;MPDYWEEGFAPFQTPRGRRIERDTTFHTALDDLFTVVGTGESISLLGSHAAHYHARPDIVYLPLRDSWTLRWALVWRSDTENDLIRALAQTVRDLGPVAMPR
;
A
#
# COMPACT_ATOMS: atom_id res chain seq x y z
N MET A 1 5.75 2.06 12.06
CA MET A 1 4.52 1.23 12.10
C MET A 1 4.88 -0.10 12.77
N PRO A 2 3.96 -1.04 13.07
CA PRO A 2 4.40 -2.38 13.48
C PRO A 2 5.25 -3.04 12.38
N ASP A 3 6.32 -3.75 12.74
CA ASP A 3 7.30 -4.26 11.75
C ASP A 3 6.65 -5.15 10.67
N TYR A 4 5.66 -5.96 11.04
CA TYR A 4 4.92 -6.81 10.11
C TYR A 4 4.12 -6.02 9.05
N TRP A 5 3.69 -4.79 9.37
CA TRP A 5 3.03 -3.91 8.40
C TRP A 5 4.03 -3.39 7.38
N GLU A 6 5.20 -2.97 7.84
CA GLU A 6 6.24 -2.44 6.94
C GLU A 6 6.80 -3.53 6.05
N GLU A 7 7.04 -4.74 6.57
CA GLU A 7 7.48 -5.88 5.77
C GLU A 7 6.46 -6.29 4.69
N GLY A 8 5.16 -6.25 5.03
CA GLY A 8 4.09 -6.59 4.10
C GLY A 8 3.80 -5.50 3.05
N PHE A 9 4.07 -4.23 3.36
CA PHE A 9 3.82 -3.12 2.45
C PHE A 9 5.05 -2.73 1.62
N ALA A 10 6.23 -2.79 2.22
CA ALA A 10 7.52 -2.44 1.64
C ALA A 10 8.57 -3.52 1.98
N PRO A 11 8.96 -4.40 1.04
CA PRO A 11 10.03 -5.37 1.25
C PRO A 11 11.34 -4.72 1.69
N PHE A 12 12.09 -5.37 2.58
CA PHE A 12 13.51 -5.09 2.78
C PHE A 12 14.41 -5.89 1.82
N GLN A 13 13.84 -6.88 1.14
CA GLN A 13 14.53 -7.78 0.22
C GLN A 13 13.70 -8.00 -1.05
N THR A 14 14.35 -8.12 -2.19
CA THR A 14 13.69 -8.56 -3.43
C THR A 14 13.21 -10.02 -3.29
N PRO A 15 12.30 -10.50 -4.17
CA PRO A 15 11.90 -11.91 -4.18
C PRO A 15 13.06 -12.91 -4.34
N ARG A 16 14.23 -12.45 -4.84
CA ARG A 16 15.46 -13.24 -4.95
C ARG A 16 16.43 -13.05 -3.78
N GLY A 17 16.02 -12.37 -2.70
CA GLY A 17 16.80 -12.19 -1.48
C GLY A 17 17.82 -11.04 -1.51
N ARG A 18 17.82 -10.20 -2.54
CA ARG A 18 18.74 -9.03 -2.57
C ARG A 18 18.21 -7.92 -1.67
N ARG A 19 19.03 -7.40 -0.75
CA ARG A 19 18.65 -6.25 0.09
C ARG A 19 18.30 -5.03 -0.77
N ILE A 20 17.20 -4.38 -0.41
CA ILE A 20 16.80 -3.10 -1.00
C ILE A 20 17.42 -2.01 -0.13
N GLU A 21 18.28 -1.18 -0.72
CA GLU A 21 18.82 0.00 -0.05
C GLU A 21 17.69 1.00 0.19
N ARG A 22 17.65 1.56 1.39
CA ARG A 22 16.68 2.58 1.76
C ARG A 22 17.42 3.79 2.26
N ASP A 23 17.02 4.97 1.79
CA ASP A 23 17.32 6.18 2.52
C ASP A 23 16.61 6.11 3.88
N THR A 24 17.32 6.49 4.95
CA THR A 24 16.80 6.58 6.31
C THR A 24 15.79 7.70 6.50
N THR A 25 15.52 8.52 5.48
CA THR A 25 14.48 9.53 5.49
C THR A 25 13.09 8.88 5.40
N PHE A 26 12.54 8.52 6.55
CA PHE A 26 11.17 8.02 6.66
C PHE A 26 10.17 9.16 6.49
N HIS A 27 9.56 9.26 5.30
CA HIS A 27 8.39 10.10 5.10
C HIS A 27 7.17 9.39 5.71
N THR A 28 6.69 9.89 6.84
CA THR A 28 5.51 9.35 7.53
C THR A 28 4.20 9.77 6.86
N ALA A 29 4.22 10.87 6.09
CA ALA A 29 3.09 11.37 5.32
C ALA A 29 3.24 11.08 3.82
N LEU A 30 2.14 10.71 3.19
CA LEU A 30 2.10 10.35 1.76
C LEU A 30 2.41 11.56 0.84
N ASP A 31 2.01 12.76 1.24
CA ASP A 31 2.26 13.98 0.45
C ASP A 31 3.73 14.39 0.43
N ASP A 32 4.44 14.20 1.54
CA ASP A 32 5.89 14.41 1.61
C ASP A 32 6.61 13.42 0.69
N LEU A 33 6.17 12.16 0.71
CA LEU A 33 6.70 11.11 -0.18
C LEU A 33 6.52 11.48 -1.66
N PHE A 34 5.33 11.96 -2.06
CA PHE A 34 5.12 12.41 -3.44
C PHE A 34 5.97 13.61 -3.81
N THR A 35 6.23 14.51 -2.86
CA THR A 35 7.09 15.67 -3.09
C THR A 35 8.52 15.25 -3.42
N VAL A 36 9.09 14.30 -2.67
CA VAL A 36 10.45 13.79 -2.93
C VAL A 36 10.51 12.89 -4.17
N VAL A 37 9.47 12.10 -4.46
CA VAL A 37 9.41 11.35 -5.73
C VAL A 37 9.34 12.29 -6.93
N GLY A 38 8.61 13.40 -6.82
CA GLY A 38 8.50 14.41 -7.88
C GLY A 38 9.80 15.15 -8.21
N THR A 39 10.81 15.13 -7.33
CA THR A 39 12.15 15.66 -7.65
C THR A 39 12.95 14.72 -8.57
N GLY A 40 12.54 13.45 -8.69
CA GLY A 40 13.26 12.41 -9.42
C GLY A 40 14.43 11.80 -8.63
N GLU A 41 14.63 12.17 -7.37
CA GLU A 41 15.73 11.67 -6.54
C GLU A 41 15.39 10.36 -5.79
N SER A 42 14.11 9.95 -5.80
CA SER A 42 13.65 8.76 -5.08
C SER A 42 12.58 7.99 -5.84
N ILE A 43 12.43 6.71 -5.47
CA ILE A 43 11.31 5.86 -5.87
C ILE A 43 10.64 5.28 -4.63
N SER A 44 9.34 5.02 -4.71
CA SER A 44 8.60 4.39 -3.63
C SER A 44 7.63 3.33 -4.15
N LEU A 45 7.33 2.36 -3.29
CA LEU A 45 6.31 1.35 -3.53
C LEU A 45 5.01 1.76 -2.86
N LEU A 46 3.93 1.72 -3.64
CA LEU A 46 2.59 2.06 -3.20
C LEU A 46 1.62 0.97 -3.66
N GLY A 47 0.49 0.85 -2.95
CA GLY A 47 -0.63 0.05 -3.45
C GLY A 47 -1.12 0.60 -4.79
N SER A 48 -1.58 -0.28 -5.70
CA SER A 48 -1.98 0.10 -7.06
C SER A 48 -3.05 1.20 -7.11
N HIS A 49 -3.88 1.31 -6.06
CA HIS A 49 -4.88 2.38 -5.94
C HIS A 49 -4.25 3.78 -5.98
N ALA A 50 -2.98 3.95 -5.58
CA ALA A 50 -2.32 5.24 -5.55
C ALA A 50 -2.22 5.87 -6.95
N ALA A 51 -2.02 5.06 -7.99
CA ALA A 51 -2.01 5.54 -9.36
C ALA A 51 -3.36 6.15 -9.80
N HIS A 52 -4.47 5.70 -9.19
CA HIS A 52 -5.80 6.20 -9.48
C HIS A 52 -6.15 7.46 -8.66
N TYR A 53 -5.86 7.43 -7.35
CA TYR A 53 -6.26 8.51 -6.44
C TYR A 53 -5.24 9.65 -6.31
N HIS A 54 -3.99 9.43 -6.71
CA HIS A 54 -2.90 10.40 -6.61
C HIS A 54 -2.21 10.63 -7.96
N ALA A 55 -3.00 10.77 -9.03
CA ALA A 55 -2.49 11.09 -10.35
C ALA A 55 -1.78 12.47 -10.34
N ARG A 56 -0.51 12.47 -10.75
CA ARG A 56 0.36 13.65 -10.76
C ARG A 56 1.19 13.68 -12.05
N PRO A 57 1.32 14.84 -12.72
CA PRO A 57 2.02 14.93 -14.00
C PRO A 57 3.54 14.76 -13.87
N ASP A 58 4.10 15.00 -12.69
CA ASP A 58 5.52 14.87 -12.35
C ASP A 58 5.92 13.46 -11.87
N ILE A 59 4.96 12.52 -11.81
CA ILE A 59 5.19 11.17 -11.29
C ILE A 59 4.70 10.12 -12.30
N VAL A 60 5.53 9.13 -12.57
CA VAL A 60 5.16 7.96 -13.37
C VAL A 60 4.96 6.75 -12.47
N TYR A 61 3.77 6.14 -12.51
CA TYR A 61 3.46 4.90 -11.80
C TYR A 61 3.79 3.69 -12.67
N LEU A 62 4.66 2.80 -12.16
CA LEU A 62 5.07 1.58 -12.86
C LEU A 62 4.52 0.34 -12.15
N PRO A 63 3.86 -0.59 -12.86
CA PRO A 63 3.33 -1.80 -12.25
C PRO A 63 4.45 -2.79 -11.91
N LEU A 64 4.53 -3.21 -10.64
CA LEU A 64 5.35 -4.34 -10.23
C LEU A 64 4.63 -5.66 -10.51
N ARG A 65 5.21 -6.48 -11.39
CA ARG A 65 4.59 -7.75 -11.84
C ARG A 65 5.02 -8.96 -11.02
N ASP A 66 6.25 -8.94 -10.52
CA ASP A 66 6.86 -10.06 -9.80
C ASP A 66 6.84 -9.87 -8.27
N SER A 67 5.95 -9.00 -7.77
CA SER A 67 5.78 -8.75 -6.34
C SER A 67 4.60 -9.51 -5.76
N TRP A 68 4.53 -9.54 -4.43
CA TRP A 68 3.33 -10.02 -3.75
C TRP A 68 2.15 -9.09 -3.99
N THR A 69 0.95 -9.65 -3.90
CA THR A 69 -0.29 -8.87 -3.91
C THR A 69 -0.53 -8.27 -2.53
N LEU A 70 -0.63 -6.94 -2.47
CA LEU A 70 -1.02 -6.25 -1.24
C LEU A 70 -2.47 -6.61 -0.89
N ARG A 71 -2.69 -7.04 0.36
CA ARG A 71 -4.03 -7.41 0.86
C ARG A 71 -4.51 -6.34 1.83
N TRP A 72 -5.76 -5.96 1.66
CA TRP A 72 -6.48 -5.07 2.58
C TRP A 72 -7.44 -5.90 3.42
N ALA A 73 -7.57 -5.55 4.69
CA ALA A 73 -8.49 -6.18 5.61
C ALA A 73 -9.22 -5.12 6.43
N LEU A 74 -10.50 -5.37 6.72
CA LEU A 74 -11.20 -4.66 7.77
C LEU A 74 -10.71 -5.20 9.11
N VAL A 75 -10.31 -4.31 10.01
CA VAL A 75 -9.82 -4.65 11.34
C VAL A 75 -10.58 -3.82 12.36
N TRP A 76 -11.10 -4.47 13.39
CA TRP A 76 -11.77 -3.86 14.53
C TRP A 76 -11.36 -4.59 15.81
N ARG A 77 -11.58 -3.97 16.97
CA ARG A 77 -11.37 -4.66 18.24
C ARG A 77 -12.52 -5.62 18.49
N SER A 78 -12.21 -6.85 18.91
CA SER A 78 -13.22 -7.89 19.13
C SER A 78 -14.30 -7.50 20.14
N ASP A 79 -13.97 -6.69 21.15
CA ASP A 79 -14.92 -6.20 22.16
C ASP A 79 -15.84 -5.08 21.66
N THR A 80 -15.57 -4.52 20.49
CA THR A 80 -16.41 -3.53 19.82
C THR A 80 -17.32 -4.13 18.76
N GLU A 81 -17.22 -5.44 18.50
CA GLU A 81 -17.97 -6.12 17.46
C GLU A 81 -19.49 -6.06 17.71
N ASN A 82 -20.23 -5.61 16.70
CA ASN A 82 -21.68 -5.45 16.75
C ASN A 82 -22.32 -5.76 15.38
N ASP A 83 -23.64 -5.74 15.32
CA ASP A 83 -24.41 -6.11 14.12
C ASP A 83 -24.08 -5.23 12.90
N LEU A 84 -23.78 -3.93 13.10
CA LEU A 84 -23.40 -3.04 12.01
C LEU A 84 -22.02 -3.38 11.44
N ILE A 85 -21.05 -3.71 12.29
CA ILE A 85 -19.72 -4.17 11.87
C ILE A 85 -19.84 -5.49 11.10
N ARG A 86 -20.64 -6.44 11.61
CA ARG A 86 -20.87 -7.72 10.91
C ARG A 86 -21.54 -7.51 9.56
N ALA A 87 -22.53 -6.64 9.47
CA ALA A 87 -23.22 -6.32 8.22
C ALA A 87 -22.28 -5.66 7.20
N LEU A 88 -21.42 -4.74 7.63
CA LEU A 88 -20.39 -4.14 6.77
C LEU A 88 -19.40 -5.20 6.29
N ALA A 89 -18.90 -6.04 7.20
CA ALA A 89 -17.96 -7.10 6.85
C ALA A 89 -18.57 -8.10 5.85
N GLN A 90 -19.85 -8.44 6.00
CA GLN A 90 -20.56 -9.28 5.05
C GLN A 90 -20.69 -8.60 3.68
N THR A 91 -21.11 -7.34 3.65
CA THR A 91 -21.21 -6.56 2.40
C THR A 91 -19.88 -6.52 1.66
N VAL A 92 -18.77 -6.28 2.37
CA VAL A 92 -17.43 -6.26 1.76
C VAL A 92 -17.02 -7.63 1.24
N ARG A 93 -17.38 -8.73 1.93
CA ARG A 93 -17.15 -10.10 1.42
C ARG A 93 -17.95 -10.39 0.16
N ASP A 94 -19.21 -9.97 0.11
CA ASP A 94 -20.11 -10.18 -1.02
C ASP A 94 -19.64 -9.42 -2.27
N LEU A 95 -19.15 -8.19 -2.09
CA LEU A 95 -18.57 -7.38 -3.17
C LEU A 95 -17.20 -7.91 -3.63
N GLY A 96 -16.43 -8.47 -2.71
CA GLY A 96 -15.08 -8.95 -2.97
C GLY A 96 -14.07 -7.83 -3.31
N PRO A 97 -12.84 -8.20 -3.70
CA PRO A 97 -11.83 -7.23 -4.09
C PRO A 97 -12.22 -6.50 -5.38
N VAL A 98 -12.11 -5.17 -5.38
CA VAL A 98 -12.28 -4.38 -6.60
C VAL A 98 -11.07 -4.62 -7.51
N ALA A 99 -11.34 -5.09 -8.73
CA ALA A 99 -10.32 -5.15 -9.77
C ALA A 99 -10.01 -3.71 -10.23
N MET A 100 -8.83 -3.21 -9.88
CA MET A 100 -8.36 -1.93 -10.40
C MET A 100 -7.94 -2.10 -11.87
N PRO A 101 -8.26 -1.12 -12.75
CA PRO A 101 -7.75 -1.13 -14.13
C PRO A 101 -6.22 -1.22 -14.12
N ARG A 102 -5.67 -2.00 -15.06
CA ARG A 102 -4.23 -2.16 -15.25
C ARG A 102 -3.60 -0.94 -15.88
#